data_AF-A0A1A9V2G3-F1
#
_entry.id   AF-A0A1A9V2G3-F1
#
_cell.length_a   1.000
_cell.length_b   1.000
_cell.length_c   1.000
_cell.angle_alpha   90.00
_cell.angle_beta   90.00
_cell.angle_gamma   90.00
#
_symmetry.space_group_name_H-M   'P 1'
#
loop_
_entity.id
_entity.type
_entity.pdbx_description
1 polymer ?
#
loop_
_entity_poly.entity_id
_entity_poly.type
_entity_poly.pdbx_seq_one_letter_code
_entity_poly.pdbx_strand_id
1 'polypeptide(L)'
;MLQNEVEYLKNQIQVARNEINKLRQQVRSLQHKQRKDVDGIADLLKNYRCEGCRQLERNCDNNATLPLNVIAKRTPTDDNIEAGPLQQQQQPPLTTKIYFNSIGVIRTCFPEKRAVPRQSSVGGHFRGQIDLRADIFTNPEHALEGLEEYSHLWIIYHFHKNMAHPKAKVAPPRLTGERVGVFATRSPHRPCPIGLSLVEIDKIDGSCISFYGIDMIDETPVLDIKPYIPYYDAPITQETGRASFGLCDNASDFYDSRQDPDGEESEMELLGATAMAQTPVNFSNYATPPPVKVPAWVQAPTRLHVEFNERAAAQLKTINVQQQCIVDVLEADPRSVYLRTKYNSQIFTFQLSEVTVTCKFDDKNNLVTVLQIRPTDHMTVGEETSPTTKLVEKSNA
;
A
#
# COMPACT_ATOMS: atom_id res chain seq x y z
N MET A 1 35.33 -7.01 -66.28
CA MET A 1 34.99 -7.11 -64.83
C MET A 1 33.94 -6.09 -64.42
N LEU A 2 34.14 -4.79 -64.66
CA LEU A 2 33.19 -3.72 -64.27
C LEU A 2 31.75 -3.87 -64.82
N GLN A 3 31.56 -4.36 -66.06
CA GLN A 3 30.21 -4.53 -66.62
C GLN A 3 29.39 -5.61 -65.89
N ASN A 4 30.02 -6.71 -65.49
CA ASN A 4 29.34 -7.79 -64.77
C ASN A 4 28.93 -7.36 -63.35
N GLU A 5 29.72 -6.51 -62.71
CA GLU A 5 29.45 -5.99 -61.37
C GLU A 5 28.29 -4.96 -61.38
N VAL A 6 28.22 -4.12 -62.41
CA VAL A 6 27.10 -3.20 -62.63
C VAL A 6 25.79 -3.98 -62.87
N GLU A 7 25.85 -5.08 -63.61
CA GLU A 7 24.69 -5.91 -63.89
C GLU A 7 24.21 -6.69 -62.66
N TYR A 8 25.14 -7.17 -61.83
CA TYR A 8 24.84 -7.77 -60.53
C TYR A 8 24.14 -6.79 -59.59
N LEU A 9 24.66 -5.56 -59.45
CA LEU A 9 24.06 -4.53 -58.61
C LEU A 9 22.66 -4.09 -59.09
N LYS A 10 22.45 -4.01 -60.41
CA LYS A 10 21.12 -3.74 -60.99
C LYS A 10 20.11 -4.83 -60.63
N ASN A 11 20.52 -6.10 -60.68
CA ASN A 11 19.67 -7.22 -60.26
C ASN A 11 19.34 -7.17 -58.76
N GLN A 12 20.31 -6.86 -57.90
CA GLN A 12 20.08 -6.71 -56.46
C GLN A 12 19.10 -5.57 -56.15
N ILE A 13 19.23 -4.42 -56.82
CA ILE A 13 18.28 -3.30 -56.68
C ILE A 13 16.87 -3.72 -57.13
N GLN A 14 16.76 -4.52 -58.19
CA GLN A 14 15.47 -4.99 -58.67
C GLN A 14 14.81 -5.96 -57.68
N VAL A 15 15.57 -6.86 -57.06
CA VAL A 15 15.09 -7.76 -56.00
C VAL A 15 14.63 -6.95 -54.79
N ALA A 16 15.44 -6.00 -54.31
CA ALA A 16 15.08 -5.13 -53.18
C ALA A 16 13.80 -4.32 -53.45
N ARG A 17 13.62 -3.80 -54.67
CA ARG A 17 12.38 -3.10 -55.07
C ARG A 17 11.16 -4.01 -55.01
N ASN A 18 11.30 -5.26 -55.47
CA ASN A 18 10.22 -6.23 -55.43
C ASN A 18 9.85 -6.61 -53.98
N GLU A 19 10.84 -6.76 -53.09
CA GLU A 19 10.61 -7.02 -51.67
C GLU A 19 9.94 -5.85 -50.97
N ILE A 20 10.40 -4.62 -51.21
CA ILE A 20 9.76 -3.41 -50.68
C ILE A 20 8.30 -3.32 -51.12
N ASN A 21 8.00 -3.67 -52.37
CA ASN A 21 6.62 -3.68 -52.87
C ASN A 21 5.76 -4.74 -52.17
N LYS A 22 6.30 -5.95 -51.93
CA LYS A 22 5.61 -7.00 -51.15
C LYS A 22 5.35 -6.55 -49.71
N LEU A 23 6.35 -5.97 -49.05
CA LEU A 23 6.22 -5.46 -47.68
C LEU A 23 5.16 -4.35 -47.61
N ARG A 24 5.16 -3.40 -48.55
CA ARG A 24 4.12 -2.36 -48.64
C ARG A 24 2.72 -2.95 -48.79
N GLN A 25 2.57 -4.02 -49.56
CA GLN A 25 1.28 -4.70 -49.72
C GLN A 25 0.85 -5.42 -48.43
N GLN A 26 1.78 -6.08 -47.73
CA GLN A 26 1.51 -6.70 -46.43
C GLN A 26 1.09 -5.67 -45.38
N VAL A 27 1.80 -4.54 -45.27
CA VAL A 27 1.45 -3.45 -44.34
C VAL A 27 0.05 -2.92 -44.62
N ARG A 28 -0.32 -2.69 -45.89
CA ARG A 28 -1.69 -2.28 -46.25
C ARG A 28 -2.75 -3.31 -45.82
N SER A 29 -2.45 -4.59 -45.97
CA SER A 29 -3.38 -5.67 -45.55
C SER A 29 -3.56 -5.70 -44.03
N LEU A 30 -2.47 -5.50 -43.27
CA LEU A 30 -2.50 -5.45 -41.81
C LEU A 30 -3.26 -4.22 -41.30
N GLN A 31 -3.04 -3.05 -41.91
CA GLN A 31 -3.79 -1.83 -41.61
C GLN A 31 -5.29 -2.00 -41.85
N HIS A 32 -5.67 -2.70 -42.94
CA HIS A 32 -7.08 -2.99 -43.21
C HIS A 32 -7.68 -3.94 -42.17
N LYS A 33 -6.94 -4.98 -41.77
CA LYS A 33 -7.37 -5.91 -40.72
C LYS A 33 -7.54 -5.21 -39.37
N GLN A 34 -6.55 -4.41 -38.97
CA GLN A 34 -6.60 -3.60 -37.75
C GLN A 34 -7.81 -2.65 -37.75
N ARG A 35 -8.07 -1.97 -38.86
CA ARG A 35 -9.25 -1.09 -38.98
C ARG A 35 -10.56 -1.84 -38.78
N LYS A 36 -10.68 -3.02 -39.39
CA LYS A 36 -11.85 -3.89 -39.23
C LYS A 36 -12.02 -4.37 -37.78
N ASP A 37 -10.92 -4.70 -37.10
CA ASP A 37 -10.95 -5.12 -35.70
C ASP A 37 -11.37 -3.96 -34.79
N VAL A 38 -10.86 -2.75 -35.04
CA VAL A 38 -11.27 -1.53 -34.32
C VAL A 38 -12.75 -1.23 -34.53
N ASP A 39 -13.25 -1.30 -35.77
CA ASP A 39 -14.67 -1.11 -36.08
C ASP A 39 -15.54 -2.17 -35.36
N GLY A 40 -15.08 -3.43 -35.32
CA GLY A 40 -15.76 -4.51 -34.61
C GLY A 40 -15.81 -4.32 -33.09
N ILE A 41 -14.73 -3.83 -32.49
CA ILE A 41 -14.69 -3.50 -31.05
C ILE A 41 -15.60 -2.30 -30.76
N ALA A 42 -15.60 -1.28 -31.61
CA ALA A 42 -16.48 -0.12 -31.47
C ALA A 42 -17.96 -0.52 -31.52
N ASP A 43 -18.34 -1.41 -32.43
CA ASP A 43 -19.71 -1.95 -32.51
C ASP A 43 -20.07 -2.80 -31.29
N LEU A 44 -19.14 -3.60 -30.77
CA LEU A 44 -19.34 -4.35 -29.53
C LEU A 44 -19.57 -3.44 -28.34
N LEU A 45 -18.79 -2.37 -28.20
CA LEU A 45 -18.94 -1.38 -27.13
C LEU A 45 -20.25 -0.60 -27.24
N LYS A 46 -20.66 -0.21 -28.46
CA LYS A 46 -21.92 0.51 -28.70
C LYS A 46 -23.14 -0.33 -28.27
N ASN A 47 -23.07 -1.63 -28.50
CA ASN A 47 -24.14 -2.59 -28.20
C ASN A 47 -23.95 -3.27 -26.83
N TYR A 48 -22.87 -2.99 -26.12
CA TYR A 48 -22.64 -3.56 -24.80
C TYR A 48 -23.68 -2.99 -23.82
N ARG A 49 -24.33 -3.90 -23.10
CA ARG A 49 -25.25 -3.59 -22.01
C ARG A 49 -24.87 -4.47 -20.84
N CYS A 50 -24.67 -3.87 -19.67
CA CYS A 50 -24.43 -4.62 -18.45
C CYS A 50 -25.68 -5.42 -18.06
N GLU A 51 -25.52 -6.41 -17.20
CA GLU A 51 -26.58 -7.32 -16.77
C GLU A 51 -27.79 -6.57 -16.15
N GLY A 52 -27.53 -5.46 -15.45
CA GLY A 52 -28.56 -4.58 -14.90
C GLY A 52 -29.31 -3.77 -15.95
N CYS A 53 -28.64 -3.25 -16.99
CA CYS A 53 -29.30 -2.54 -18.09
C CYS A 53 -30.18 -3.48 -18.93
N ARG A 54 -29.76 -4.74 -19.12
CA ARG A 54 -30.61 -5.78 -19.76
C ARG A 54 -31.87 -6.11 -18.95
N GLN A 55 -31.79 -6.06 -17.62
CA GLN A 55 -32.95 -6.28 -16.75
C GLN A 55 -33.93 -5.09 -16.80
N LEU A 56 -33.42 -3.86 -16.92
CA LEU A 56 -34.24 -2.66 -17.11
C LEU A 56 -34.98 -2.67 -18.46
N GLU A 57 -34.31 -3.08 -19.55
CA GLU A 57 -34.95 -3.23 -20.88
C GLU A 57 -36.10 -4.26 -20.85
N ARG A 58 -35.93 -5.40 -20.16
CA ARG A 58 -37.03 -6.38 -19.98
C ARG A 58 -38.19 -5.86 -19.13
N ASN A 59 -37.93 -4.93 -18.21
CA ASN A 59 -38.95 -4.37 -17.33
C ASN A 59 -39.75 -3.23 -17.97
N CYS A 60 -39.25 -2.60 -19.03
CA CYS A 60 -39.98 -1.55 -19.76
C CYS A 60 -40.88 -2.05 -20.89
N ASP A 61 -40.86 -3.35 -21.21
CA ASP A 61 -41.90 -3.98 -22.05
C ASP A 61 -43.26 -4.12 -21.34
N ASN A 62 -43.32 -3.89 -20.01
CA ASN A 62 -44.54 -4.07 -19.21
C ASN A 62 -45.21 -2.79 -18.71
N ASN A 63 -44.72 -1.59 -19.04
CA ASN A 63 -45.42 -0.35 -18.70
C ASN A 63 -45.22 0.72 -19.77
N ALA A 64 -46.28 0.92 -20.53
CA ALA A 64 -46.41 2.00 -21.49
C ALA A 64 -46.41 3.39 -20.79
N THR A 65 -46.05 4.42 -21.58
CA THR A 65 -46.58 5.80 -21.53
C THR A 65 -45.65 6.86 -20.89
N LEU A 66 -44.69 7.41 -21.67
CA LEU A 66 -44.64 8.82 -22.20
C LEU A 66 -43.21 9.38 -22.41
N PRO A 67 -43.01 10.34 -23.34
CA PRO A 67 -41.86 10.35 -24.24
C PRO A 67 -40.81 11.45 -23.98
N LEU A 68 -39.63 11.24 -24.58
CA LEU A 68 -38.62 12.26 -24.86
C LEU A 68 -39.15 13.33 -25.83
N ASN A 69 -38.98 14.61 -25.47
CA ASN A 69 -38.24 15.65 -26.20
C ASN A 69 -38.68 17.03 -25.71
N VAL A 70 -37.75 17.97 -25.57
CA VAL A 70 -37.73 19.23 -26.36
C VAL A 70 -36.42 19.97 -26.04
N ILE A 71 -35.59 20.08 -27.08
CA ILE A 71 -34.55 21.11 -27.22
C ILE A 71 -35.28 22.46 -27.30
N ALA A 72 -35.02 23.40 -26.38
CA ALA A 72 -35.51 24.77 -26.49
C ALA A 72 -34.37 25.79 -26.32
N LYS A 73 -34.24 26.57 -27.39
CA LYS A 73 -33.37 27.74 -27.59
C LYS A 73 -33.54 28.76 -26.46
N ARG A 74 -32.43 29.37 -26.02
CA ARG A 74 -32.45 30.55 -25.16
C ARG A 74 -32.54 31.82 -26.02
N THR A 75 -33.54 32.65 -25.74
CA THR A 75 -33.52 34.09 -26.02
C THR A 75 -33.93 34.84 -24.75
N PRO A 76 -33.39 36.04 -24.49
CA PRO A 76 -33.58 36.76 -23.23
C PRO A 76 -34.71 37.80 -23.36
N THR A 77 -35.64 37.82 -22.40
CA THR A 77 -36.32 39.03 -21.91
C THR A 77 -37.12 38.70 -20.64
N ASP A 78 -36.70 39.34 -19.55
CA ASP A 78 -37.44 39.94 -18.44
C ASP A 78 -38.58 39.24 -17.69
N ASP A 79 -38.43 39.38 -16.37
CA ASP A 79 -39.40 39.57 -15.28
C ASP A 79 -40.07 38.37 -14.58
N ASN A 80 -39.58 38.17 -13.36
CA ASN A 80 -40.31 37.86 -12.13
C ASN A 80 -41.22 36.63 -12.12
N ILE A 81 -40.66 35.49 -11.73
CA ILE A 81 -41.42 34.42 -11.07
C ILE A 81 -40.64 33.90 -9.85
N GLU A 82 -41.35 33.86 -8.73
CA GLU A 82 -40.93 33.49 -7.39
C GLU A 82 -40.06 32.23 -7.33
N ALA A 83 -38.97 32.32 -6.56
CA ALA A 83 -38.08 31.20 -6.28
C ALA A 83 -38.79 30.18 -5.37
N GLY A 84 -39.47 29.21 -5.98
CA GLY A 84 -39.84 27.96 -5.32
C GLY A 84 -38.60 27.20 -4.84
N PRO A 85 -38.71 26.38 -3.78
CA PRO A 85 -37.55 25.71 -3.20
C PRO A 85 -36.90 24.82 -4.25
N LEU A 86 -35.63 25.12 -4.56
CA LEU A 86 -34.75 24.28 -5.36
C LEU A 86 -34.80 22.86 -4.78
N GLN A 87 -35.51 21.96 -5.47
CA GLN A 87 -35.34 20.53 -5.26
C GLN A 87 -33.88 20.24 -5.64
N GLN A 88 -33.03 20.15 -4.62
CA GLN A 88 -31.70 19.60 -4.76
C GLN A 88 -31.89 18.19 -5.31
N GLN A 89 -31.68 18.02 -6.62
CA GLN A 89 -31.41 16.72 -7.20
C GLN A 89 -30.17 16.21 -6.49
N GLN A 90 -30.38 15.37 -5.47
CA GLN A 90 -29.30 14.68 -4.78
C GLN A 90 -28.65 13.78 -5.82
N GLN A 91 -27.53 14.25 -6.39
CA GLN A 91 -26.63 13.39 -7.12
C GLN A 91 -26.26 12.24 -6.17
N PRO A 92 -26.41 10.97 -6.57
CA PRO A 92 -25.97 9.87 -5.73
C PRO A 92 -24.48 10.08 -5.42
N PRO A 93 -24.04 9.89 -4.16
CA PRO A 93 -22.65 10.08 -3.83
C PRO A 93 -21.81 9.13 -4.69
N LEU A 94 -20.88 9.70 -5.47
CA LEU A 94 -19.89 8.99 -6.26
C LEU A 94 -18.95 8.23 -5.30
N THR A 95 -19.42 7.11 -4.78
CA THR A 95 -18.63 6.23 -3.91
C THR A 95 -17.85 5.26 -4.80
N THR A 96 -16.74 5.74 -5.36
CA THR A 96 -15.83 4.88 -6.11
C THR A 96 -15.04 4.02 -5.12
N LYS A 97 -15.35 2.72 -5.06
CA LYS A 97 -14.56 1.74 -4.33
C LYS A 97 -13.46 1.20 -5.24
N ILE A 98 -12.23 1.15 -4.72
CA ILE A 98 -11.06 0.59 -5.39
C ILE A 98 -10.69 -0.70 -4.65
N TYR A 99 -10.45 -1.76 -5.41
CA TYR A 99 -10.06 -3.07 -4.87
C TYR A 99 -8.58 -3.32 -5.19
N PHE A 100 -7.86 -3.86 -4.21
CA PHE A 100 -6.46 -4.28 -4.36
C PHE A 100 -6.36 -5.77 -4.10
N ASN A 101 -5.59 -6.46 -4.93
CA ASN A 101 -5.17 -7.83 -4.66
C ASN A 101 -3.87 -7.79 -3.86
N SER A 102 -3.75 -8.65 -2.86
CA SER A 102 -2.50 -8.77 -2.12
C SER A 102 -1.46 -9.49 -2.96
N ILE A 103 -0.23 -8.98 -2.98
CA ILE A 103 0.89 -9.56 -3.73
C ILE A 103 1.66 -10.63 -2.95
N GLY A 104 1.49 -10.67 -1.64
CA GLY A 104 2.29 -11.50 -0.73
C GLY A 104 1.78 -11.46 0.69
N VAL A 105 2.38 -12.27 1.56
CA VAL A 105 2.05 -12.35 2.99
C VAL A 105 3.29 -12.06 3.81
N ILE A 106 3.15 -11.20 4.82
CA ILE A 106 4.21 -10.93 5.80
C ILE A 106 4.13 -11.98 6.91
N ARG A 107 5.26 -12.64 7.17
CA ARG A 107 5.49 -13.54 8.29
C ARG A 107 6.29 -12.84 9.39
N THR A 108 5.78 -12.88 10.62
CA THR A 108 6.43 -12.24 11.77
C THR A 108 6.33 -13.06 13.05
N CYS A 109 7.11 -12.72 14.06
CA CYS A 109 7.02 -13.31 15.40
C CYS A 109 5.83 -12.78 16.22
N PHE A 110 4.90 -12.02 15.64
CA PHE A 110 3.77 -11.42 16.37
C PHE A 110 2.43 -12.00 15.91
N PRO A 111 1.92 -13.09 16.54
CA PRO A 111 0.65 -13.70 16.13
C PRO A 111 -0.56 -12.77 16.36
N GLU A 112 -0.46 -11.90 17.36
CA GLU A 112 -1.51 -10.97 17.77
C GLU A 112 -1.02 -9.54 17.83
N LYS A 113 -1.96 -8.58 17.84
CA LYS A 113 -1.67 -7.14 17.92
C LYS A 113 -0.93 -6.72 19.20
N ARG A 114 -0.99 -7.56 20.23
CA ARG A 114 -0.44 -7.23 21.53
C ARG A 114 1.09 -7.28 21.45
N ALA A 115 1.74 -6.20 21.85
CA ALA A 115 3.20 -6.04 21.86
C ALA A 115 3.91 -5.95 20.51
N VAL A 116 3.15 -5.88 19.41
CA VAL A 116 3.69 -5.44 18.11
C VAL A 116 4.32 -4.06 18.28
N PRO A 117 5.57 -3.83 17.83
CA PRO A 117 6.20 -2.53 17.86
C PRO A 117 5.31 -1.49 17.17
N ARG A 118 5.31 -0.26 17.70
CA ARG A 118 4.42 0.78 17.17
C ARG A 118 4.86 1.32 15.82
N GLN A 119 6.13 1.18 15.49
CA GLN A 119 6.81 1.63 14.27
C GLN A 119 8.01 0.72 14.01
N SER A 120 8.35 0.48 12.75
CA SER A 120 9.45 -0.40 12.34
C SER A 120 10.78 -0.12 13.02
N SER A 121 11.11 1.17 13.23
CA SER A 121 12.37 1.60 13.85
C SER A 121 12.49 1.28 15.35
N VAL A 122 11.41 0.91 16.02
CA VAL A 122 11.41 0.60 17.46
C VAL A 122 11.94 -0.81 17.72
N GLY A 123 11.66 -1.75 16.81
CA GLY A 123 12.02 -3.16 16.92
C GLY A 123 12.99 -3.58 15.82
N GLY A 124 14.08 -2.83 15.66
CA GLY A 124 15.02 -3.00 14.55
C GLY A 124 15.66 -4.40 14.45
N HIS A 125 15.66 -5.19 15.52
CA HIS A 125 16.25 -6.53 15.51
C HIS A 125 15.29 -7.65 15.12
N PHE A 126 13.99 -7.35 14.99
CA PHE A 126 13.02 -8.37 14.59
C PHE A 126 13.13 -8.67 13.10
N ARG A 127 13.46 -9.92 12.79
CA ARG A 127 13.46 -10.45 11.43
C ARG A 127 12.05 -10.84 11.02
N GLY A 128 11.60 -10.28 9.90
CA GLY A 128 10.37 -10.63 9.21
C GLY A 128 10.68 -11.22 7.84
N GLN A 129 9.65 -11.80 7.24
CA GLN A 129 9.73 -12.37 5.91
C GLN A 129 8.50 -11.98 5.10
N ILE A 130 8.67 -11.69 3.81
CA ILE A 130 7.56 -11.59 2.85
C ILE A 130 7.64 -12.79 1.92
N ASP A 131 6.53 -13.52 1.84
CA ASP A 131 6.32 -14.56 0.84
C ASP A 131 5.45 -13.98 -0.28
N LEU A 132 6.01 -13.78 -1.47
CA LEU A 132 5.19 -13.42 -2.63
C LEU A 132 4.28 -14.59 -3.01
N ARG A 133 3.06 -14.26 -3.43
CA ARG A 133 2.14 -15.29 -3.91
C ARG A 133 2.50 -15.72 -5.33
N ALA A 134 2.54 -17.03 -5.54
CA ALA A 134 2.84 -17.62 -6.84
C ALA A 134 1.76 -17.40 -7.91
N ASP A 135 0.56 -16.95 -7.55
CA ASP A 135 -0.55 -16.72 -8.49
C ASP A 135 -0.56 -15.30 -9.10
N ILE A 136 0.31 -14.41 -8.62
CA ILE A 136 0.36 -13.02 -9.08
C ILE A 136 1.18 -12.86 -10.36
N PHE A 137 2.29 -13.60 -10.45
CA PHE A 137 3.20 -13.60 -11.59
C PHE A 137 3.50 -15.04 -12.00
N THR A 138 3.77 -15.27 -13.29
CA THR A 138 4.25 -16.58 -13.75
C THR A 138 5.56 -16.98 -13.06
N ASN A 139 6.47 -16.01 -12.86
CA ASN A 139 7.76 -16.14 -12.19
C ASN A 139 7.91 -15.00 -11.14
N PRO A 140 7.40 -15.16 -9.92
CA PRO A 140 7.40 -14.11 -8.90
C PRO A 140 8.80 -13.64 -8.49
N GLU A 141 9.82 -14.50 -8.59
CA GLU A 141 11.21 -14.18 -8.32
C GLU A 141 11.78 -13.11 -9.27
N HIS A 142 11.33 -13.07 -10.53
CA HIS A 142 11.78 -12.05 -11.50
C HIS A 142 11.31 -10.64 -11.09
N ALA A 143 10.21 -10.53 -10.36
CA ALA A 143 9.71 -9.24 -9.87
C ALA A 143 10.58 -8.65 -8.74
N LEU A 144 11.51 -9.44 -8.19
CA LEU A 144 12.41 -9.04 -7.11
C LEU A 144 13.86 -8.83 -7.56
N GLU A 145 14.18 -9.11 -8.83
CA GLU A 145 15.53 -8.98 -9.38
C GLU A 145 16.04 -7.53 -9.27
N GLY A 146 17.26 -7.36 -8.75
CA GLY A 146 17.91 -6.07 -8.52
C GLY A 146 17.51 -5.39 -7.21
N LEU A 147 16.52 -5.92 -6.46
CA LEU A 147 16.14 -5.37 -5.17
C LEU A 147 17.23 -5.57 -4.11
N GLU A 148 18.12 -6.55 -4.30
CA GLU A 148 19.29 -6.83 -3.46
C GLU A 148 20.37 -5.74 -3.52
N GLU A 149 20.34 -4.86 -4.52
CA GLU A 149 21.23 -3.69 -4.60
C GLU A 149 20.84 -2.60 -3.59
N TYR A 150 19.63 -2.66 -3.05
CA TYR A 150 19.12 -1.72 -2.06
C TYR A 150 19.32 -2.26 -0.64
N SER A 151 19.60 -1.36 0.30
CA SER A 151 19.67 -1.73 1.73
C SER A 151 18.32 -1.66 2.42
N HIS A 152 17.37 -0.88 1.88
CA HIS A 152 16.10 -0.57 2.53
C HIS A 152 14.95 -0.56 1.52
N LEU A 153 13.77 -0.92 1.99
CA LEU A 153 12.54 -0.89 1.20
C LEU A 153 11.37 -0.32 2.00
N TRP A 154 10.41 0.24 1.26
CA TRP A 154 9.07 0.51 1.71
C TRP A 154 8.18 -0.72 1.52
N ILE A 155 7.52 -1.15 2.58
CA ILE A 155 6.41 -2.12 2.51
C ILE A 155 5.11 -1.35 2.67
N ILE A 156 4.21 -1.50 1.70
CA ILE A 156 2.82 -1.05 1.78
C ILE A 156 1.95 -2.27 2.04
N TYR A 157 1.17 -2.25 3.13
CA TYR A 157 0.42 -3.43 3.57
C TYR A 157 -0.96 -3.07 4.12
N HIS A 158 -1.82 -4.07 4.28
CA HIS A 158 -3.19 -3.90 4.73
C HIS A 158 -3.37 -4.28 6.21
N PHE A 159 -3.95 -3.40 7.03
CA PHE A 159 -4.32 -3.70 8.43
C PHE A 159 -5.57 -4.62 8.50
N HIS A 160 -5.44 -5.84 8.00
CA HIS A 160 -6.50 -6.83 7.81
C HIS A 160 -7.25 -7.22 9.10
N LYS A 161 -6.62 -7.19 10.28
CA LYS A 161 -7.31 -7.43 11.56
C LYS A 161 -8.01 -6.18 12.12
N ASN A 162 -8.02 -5.05 11.42
CA ASN A 162 -8.68 -3.83 11.89
C ASN A 162 -10.11 -3.69 11.34
N MET A 163 -11.07 -4.31 12.01
CA MET A 163 -12.49 -4.33 11.61
C MET A 163 -13.32 -3.15 12.17
N ALA A 164 -12.73 -2.27 12.96
CA ALA A 164 -13.47 -1.20 13.63
C ALA A 164 -13.77 -0.05 12.66
N HIS A 165 -14.97 0.53 12.76
CA HIS A 165 -15.32 1.74 12.00
C HIS A 165 -14.32 2.87 12.29
N PRO A 166 -13.75 3.50 11.24
CA PRO A 166 -12.77 4.55 11.41
C PRO A 166 -13.42 5.78 12.05
N LYS A 167 -12.74 6.34 13.05
CA LYS A 167 -13.17 7.57 13.73
C LYS A 167 -12.33 8.73 13.20
N ALA A 168 -12.95 9.90 13.04
CA ALA A 168 -12.23 11.12 12.61
C ALA A 168 -11.12 11.54 13.58
N LYS A 169 -11.29 11.26 14.88
CA LYS A 169 -10.29 11.53 15.92
C LYS A 169 -9.90 10.25 16.65
N VAL A 170 -8.62 10.11 16.97
CA VAL A 170 -8.03 9.00 17.74
C VAL A 170 -7.27 9.55 18.94
N ALA A 171 -6.96 8.70 19.93
CA ALA A 171 -6.13 9.06 21.08
C ALA A 171 -4.79 8.32 20.98
N PRO A 172 -3.74 8.93 20.38
CA PRO A 172 -2.43 8.30 20.30
C PRO A 172 -1.85 8.05 21.68
N PRO A 173 -1.05 6.98 21.88
CA PRO A 173 -0.64 6.65 23.23
C PRO A 173 0.29 7.64 23.93
N ARG A 174 1.01 8.44 23.15
CA ARG A 174 1.87 9.52 23.63
C ARG A 174 1.12 10.78 24.07
N LEU A 175 -0.18 10.89 23.74
CA LEU A 175 -1.00 12.07 24.01
C LEU A 175 -1.83 11.96 25.30
N THR A 176 -1.51 11.00 26.18
CA THR A 176 -2.09 10.85 27.53
C THR A 176 -3.63 10.96 27.61
N GLY A 177 -4.34 10.49 26.58
CA GLY A 177 -5.82 10.50 26.53
C GLY A 177 -6.43 11.63 25.71
N GLU A 178 -5.67 12.66 25.33
CA GLU A 178 -6.14 13.67 24.39
C GLU A 178 -6.37 13.07 22.99
N ARG A 179 -7.19 13.74 22.18
CA ARG A 179 -7.59 13.25 20.85
C ARG A 179 -7.16 14.21 19.74
N VAL A 180 -6.55 13.64 18.69
CA VAL A 180 -6.14 14.36 17.47
C VAL A 180 -6.78 13.73 16.24
N GLY A 181 -6.82 14.46 15.13
CA GLY A 181 -7.33 13.96 13.86
C GLY A 181 -6.56 12.72 13.39
N VAL A 182 -7.26 11.73 12.82
CA VAL A 182 -6.64 10.46 12.42
C VAL A 182 -5.48 10.62 11.43
N PHE A 183 -5.57 11.58 10.52
CA PHE A 183 -4.53 11.88 9.52
C PHE A 183 -3.31 12.62 10.09
N ALA A 184 -3.40 13.16 11.32
CA ALA A 184 -2.25 13.66 12.06
C ALA A 184 -1.49 12.53 12.80
N THR A 185 -1.83 11.26 12.54
CA THR A 185 -1.30 10.09 13.25
C THR A 185 -1.00 8.95 12.30
N ARG A 186 -0.29 7.93 12.80
CA ARG A 186 -0.08 6.63 12.12
C ARG A 186 -1.04 5.54 12.63
N SER A 187 -2.23 5.91 13.10
CA SER A 187 -3.22 4.95 13.63
C SER A 187 -3.69 3.97 12.53
N PRO A 188 -3.81 2.66 12.82
CA PRO A 188 -4.39 1.69 11.89
C PRO A 188 -5.90 1.89 11.68
N HIS A 189 -6.60 2.56 12.61
CA HIS A 189 -8.02 2.88 12.56
C HIS A 189 -8.31 4.08 11.63
N ARG A 190 -8.21 3.87 10.32
CA ARG A 190 -8.34 4.89 9.27
C ARG A 190 -9.23 4.43 8.11
N PRO A 191 -9.78 5.34 7.28
CA PRO A 191 -10.69 4.99 6.18
C PRO A 191 -10.13 3.99 5.18
N CYS A 192 -8.87 4.19 4.75
CA CYS A 192 -8.10 3.21 3.99
C CYS A 192 -7.07 2.59 4.95
N PRO A 193 -7.27 1.36 5.45
CA PRO A 193 -6.41 0.71 6.43
C PRO A 193 -5.08 0.23 5.82
N ILE A 194 -4.33 1.16 5.24
CA ILE A 194 -3.02 0.96 4.63
C ILE A 194 -1.93 1.37 5.62
N GLY A 195 -1.00 0.46 5.86
CA GLY A 195 0.24 0.66 6.59
C GLY A 195 1.40 0.92 5.63
N LEU A 196 2.45 1.56 6.17
CA LEU A 196 3.68 1.91 5.47
C LEU A 196 4.83 1.75 6.44
N SER A 197 5.80 0.90 6.10
CA SER A 197 6.97 0.65 6.95
C SER A 197 8.24 0.70 6.11
N LEU A 198 9.23 1.45 6.61
CA LEU A 198 10.60 1.41 6.12
C LEU A 198 11.32 0.28 6.86
N VAL A 199 11.89 -0.65 6.12
CA VAL A 199 12.58 -1.83 6.67
C VAL A 199 13.95 -1.98 6.02
N GLU A 200 14.85 -2.68 6.70
CA GLU A 200 16.18 -3.02 6.21
C GLU A 200 16.14 -4.41 5.56
N ILE A 201 16.72 -4.56 4.37
CA ILE A 201 16.77 -5.84 3.66
C ILE A 201 17.87 -6.70 4.27
N ASP A 202 17.53 -7.93 4.66
CA ASP A 202 18.48 -8.93 5.16
C ASP A 202 18.94 -9.85 4.02
N LYS A 203 17.97 -10.41 3.26
CA LYS A 203 18.24 -11.33 2.15
C LYS A 203 17.05 -11.39 1.21
N ILE A 204 17.33 -11.57 -0.08
CA ILE A 204 16.34 -11.98 -1.09
C ILE A 204 16.68 -13.41 -1.55
N ASP A 205 15.69 -14.28 -1.59
CA ASP A 205 15.85 -15.69 -1.95
C ASP A 205 14.63 -16.18 -2.75
N GLY A 206 14.79 -16.27 -4.07
CA GLY A 206 13.69 -16.56 -4.99
C GLY A 206 12.56 -15.54 -4.86
N SER A 207 11.37 -15.98 -4.48
CA SER A 207 10.17 -15.14 -4.29
C SER A 207 9.99 -14.64 -2.85
N CYS A 208 11.04 -14.71 -2.03
CA CYS A 208 11.02 -14.41 -0.61
C CYS A 208 11.98 -13.26 -0.25
N ILE A 209 11.50 -12.33 0.59
CA ILE A 209 12.31 -11.22 1.12
C ILE A 209 12.38 -11.34 2.64
N SER A 210 13.58 -11.54 3.17
CA SER A 210 13.88 -11.40 4.59
C SER A 210 14.27 -9.95 4.90
N PHE A 211 13.74 -9.40 5.99
CA PHE A 211 13.99 -8.00 6.37
C PHE A 211 13.98 -7.80 7.89
N TYR A 212 14.54 -6.67 8.34
CA TYR A 212 14.52 -6.20 9.73
C TYR A 212 13.63 -4.97 9.90
N GLY A 213 13.03 -4.81 11.08
CA GLY A 213 12.17 -3.66 11.40
C GLY A 213 10.67 -3.97 11.27
N ILE A 214 10.20 -4.94 12.04
CA ILE A 214 8.78 -5.34 12.03
C ILE A 214 7.93 -4.40 12.89
N ASP A 215 6.78 -3.98 12.37
CA ASP A 215 5.67 -3.37 13.12
C ASP A 215 4.30 -3.92 12.71
N MET A 216 4.30 -5.13 12.15
CA MET A 216 3.11 -5.82 11.65
C MET A 216 2.90 -7.14 12.40
N ILE A 217 1.64 -7.56 12.46
CA ILE A 217 1.29 -8.91 12.90
C ILE A 217 1.61 -9.93 11.83
N ASP A 218 1.75 -11.17 12.24
CA ASP A 218 1.86 -12.32 11.35
C ASP A 218 0.63 -12.39 10.42
N GLU A 219 0.88 -12.89 9.22
CA GLU A 219 -0.09 -13.04 8.12
C GLU A 219 -0.61 -11.73 7.53
N THR A 220 0.11 -10.62 7.73
CA THR A 220 -0.31 -9.32 7.17
C THR A 220 -0.21 -9.32 5.64
N PRO A 221 -1.29 -9.00 4.90
CA PRO A 221 -1.25 -8.92 3.44
C PRO A 221 -0.40 -7.76 2.94
N VAL A 222 0.53 -8.05 2.03
CA VAL A 222 1.32 -7.04 1.29
C VAL A 222 0.50 -6.52 0.13
N LEU A 223 0.50 -5.20 -0.05
CA LEU A 223 -0.11 -4.53 -1.20
C LEU A 223 0.94 -4.14 -2.24
N ASP A 224 2.09 -3.64 -1.80
CA ASP A 224 3.15 -3.16 -2.69
C ASP A 224 4.51 -3.08 -1.98
N ILE A 225 5.60 -3.09 -2.75
CA ILE A 225 6.99 -3.00 -2.28
C ILE A 225 7.74 -2.01 -3.16
N LYS A 226 8.51 -1.09 -2.57
CA LYS A 226 9.32 -0.11 -3.30
C LYS A 226 10.70 0.05 -2.67
N PRO A 227 11.78 0.21 -3.45
CA PRO A 227 13.09 0.54 -2.89
C PRO A 227 13.03 1.90 -2.20
N TYR A 228 13.71 2.03 -1.07
CA TYR A 228 13.91 3.34 -0.43
C TYR A 228 15.06 4.06 -1.10
N ILE A 229 14.78 5.27 -1.60
CA ILE A 229 15.78 6.10 -2.27
C ILE A 229 15.88 7.42 -1.52
N PRO A 230 16.95 7.66 -0.73
CA PRO A 230 17.09 8.88 0.07
C PRO A 230 16.88 10.16 -0.74
N TYR A 231 17.33 10.18 -2.00
CA TYR A 231 17.18 11.35 -2.87
C TYR A 231 15.71 11.72 -3.15
N TYR A 232 14.80 10.73 -3.22
CA TYR A 232 13.36 10.97 -3.49
C TYR A 232 12.52 10.98 -2.21
N ASP A 233 12.88 10.16 -1.23
CA ASP A 233 12.07 9.90 -0.05
C ASP A 233 12.45 10.76 1.16
N ALA A 234 13.71 11.22 1.23
CA ALA A 234 14.14 12.12 2.29
C ALA A 234 13.87 13.58 1.90
N PRO A 235 13.29 14.39 2.80
CA PRO A 235 13.11 15.81 2.55
C PRO A 235 14.47 16.50 2.45
N ILE A 236 14.59 17.46 1.53
CA ILE A 236 15.81 18.23 1.32
C ILE A 236 16.09 19.08 2.56
N THR A 237 17.25 18.88 3.21
CA THR A 237 17.72 19.70 4.34
C THR A 237 18.89 20.59 3.92
N GLN A 238 19.11 21.68 4.66
CA GLN A 238 20.23 22.60 4.40
C GLN A 238 21.61 21.91 4.49
N GLU A 239 21.75 20.86 5.31
CA GLU A 239 23.00 20.10 5.47
C GLU A 239 23.25 19.12 4.32
N THR A 240 22.19 18.53 3.75
CA THR A 240 22.31 17.65 2.58
C THR A 240 22.47 18.40 1.25
N GLY A 241 22.41 19.75 1.30
CA GLY A 241 22.30 20.71 0.20
C GLY A 241 22.65 20.13 -1.16
N ARG A 242 21.71 19.42 -1.79
CA ARG A 242 21.87 18.60 -3.01
C ARG A 242 23.33 18.44 -3.48
N ALA A 243 24.16 17.74 -2.70
CA ALA A 243 25.55 17.44 -3.05
C ALA A 243 26.21 16.34 -2.18
N SER A 244 25.47 15.41 -1.58
CA SER A 244 26.08 14.32 -0.78
C SER A 244 25.88 12.90 -1.31
N PHE A 245 25.50 12.76 -2.58
CA PHE A 245 25.84 11.60 -3.41
C PHE A 245 26.19 12.15 -4.78
N GLY A 246 27.37 11.79 -5.29
CA GLY A 246 28.12 12.49 -6.32
C GLY A 246 27.29 13.13 -7.43
N LEU A 247 27.57 14.41 -7.68
CA LEU A 247 27.24 15.08 -8.94
C LEU A 247 27.82 14.22 -10.08
N CYS A 248 26.97 13.48 -10.78
CA CYS A 248 27.18 13.31 -12.21
C CYS A 248 26.92 14.68 -12.83
N ASP A 249 27.90 15.19 -13.56
CA ASP A 249 27.96 16.56 -14.12
C ASP A 249 26.79 16.98 -15.02
N ASN A 250 25.78 16.13 -15.25
CA ASN A 250 24.66 16.43 -16.12
C ASN A 250 23.30 16.18 -15.45
N ALA A 251 22.88 17.10 -14.59
CA ALA A 251 21.48 17.17 -14.13
C ALA A 251 20.50 17.49 -15.28
N SER A 252 21.01 17.97 -16.42
CA SER A 252 20.27 18.18 -17.67
C SER A 252 19.87 16.88 -18.35
N ASP A 253 20.72 15.84 -18.31
CA ASP A 253 20.53 14.64 -19.13
C ASP A 253 19.45 13.71 -18.55
N PHE A 254 19.20 13.76 -17.24
CA PHE A 254 18.18 12.93 -16.57
C PHE A 254 16.75 13.47 -16.78
N TYR A 255 16.59 14.76 -17.08
CA TYR A 255 15.28 15.33 -17.39
C TYR A 255 14.88 15.10 -18.85
N ASP A 256 15.86 14.85 -19.74
CA ASP A 256 15.62 14.65 -21.17
C ASP A 256 15.16 13.22 -21.51
N SER A 257 15.45 12.24 -20.63
CA SER A 257 14.98 10.86 -20.76
C SER A 257 13.51 10.63 -20.41
N ARG A 258 12.76 11.68 -20.04
CA ARG A 258 11.28 11.60 -19.99
C ARG A 258 10.62 11.66 -21.37
N GLN A 259 11.40 11.85 -22.43
CA GLN A 259 10.90 11.94 -23.80
C GLN A 259 10.89 10.60 -24.55
N ASP A 260 11.41 9.51 -23.97
CA ASP A 260 11.28 8.21 -24.62
C ASP A 260 9.85 7.68 -24.41
N PRO A 261 9.00 7.63 -25.46
CA PRO A 261 7.56 7.48 -25.29
C PRO A 261 7.18 6.00 -25.11
N ASP A 262 6.45 5.68 -24.05
CA ASP A 262 5.79 4.38 -23.83
C ASP A 262 4.55 4.17 -24.72
N GLY A 263 4.60 4.65 -25.96
CA GLY A 263 3.75 4.19 -27.08
C GLY A 263 2.26 4.53 -27.05
N GLU A 264 1.71 5.21 -26.03
CA GLU A 264 0.27 5.52 -25.97
C GLU A 264 -0.04 6.97 -25.56
N GLU A 265 0.22 7.95 -26.43
CA GLU A 265 -0.46 9.25 -26.36
C GLU A 265 -1.10 9.61 -27.70
N SER A 266 -2.28 10.23 -27.63
CA SER A 266 -3.07 10.59 -28.80
C SER A 266 -2.60 11.92 -29.39
N GLU A 267 -2.76 12.11 -30.70
CA GLU A 267 -2.29 13.27 -31.49
C GLU A 267 -2.76 14.65 -30.95
N MET A 268 -3.73 14.67 -30.03
CA MET A 268 -4.25 15.85 -29.36
C MET A 268 -3.37 16.36 -28.19
N GLU A 269 -2.58 15.51 -27.54
CA GLU A 269 -1.67 15.89 -26.44
C GLU A 269 -0.42 16.63 -26.94
N LEU A 270 0.05 16.29 -28.14
CA LEU A 270 1.26 16.85 -28.76
C LEU A 270 1.14 18.36 -29.09
N LEU A 271 -0.09 18.82 -29.38
CA LEU A 271 -0.38 20.22 -29.67
C LEU A 271 -0.53 21.08 -28.40
N GLY A 272 -0.83 20.47 -27.25
CA GLY A 272 -0.94 21.18 -25.97
C GLY A 272 0.42 21.51 -25.35
N ALA A 273 1.40 20.63 -25.50
CA ALA A 273 2.73 20.77 -24.92
C ALA A 273 3.58 21.89 -25.57
N THR A 274 3.37 22.15 -26.86
CA THR A 274 4.14 23.15 -27.62
C THR A 274 3.81 24.60 -27.25
N ALA A 275 2.65 24.86 -26.63
CA ALA A 275 2.24 26.21 -26.21
C ALA A 275 2.85 26.67 -24.87
N MET A 276 3.40 25.76 -24.06
CA MET A 276 3.88 26.05 -22.69
C MET A 276 5.41 26.19 -22.59
N ALA A 277 6.16 25.85 -23.64
CA ALA A 277 7.63 25.76 -23.62
C ALA A 277 8.37 27.11 -23.76
N GLN A 278 7.68 28.26 -23.82
CA GLN A 278 8.29 29.56 -24.15
C GLN A 278 8.46 30.52 -22.95
N THR A 279 8.14 30.13 -21.72
CA THR A 279 8.45 30.97 -20.54
C THR A 279 9.69 30.44 -19.83
N PRO A 280 10.83 31.16 -19.84
CA PRO A 280 11.97 30.82 -19.02
C PRO A 280 11.57 30.97 -17.55
N VAL A 281 11.38 29.85 -16.85
CA VAL A 281 11.11 29.86 -15.42
C VAL A 281 12.43 30.20 -14.73
N ASN A 282 12.51 31.38 -14.11
CA ASN A 282 13.72 31.84 -13.44
C ASN A 282 13.90 31.04 -12.13
N PHE A 283 14.80 30.05 -12.11
CA PHE A 283 15.04 29.15 -10.97
C PHE A 283 15.81 29.80 -9.80
N SER A 284 16.08 31.11 -9.82
CA SER A 284 16.94 31.80 -8.85
C SER A 284 16.30 32.09 -7.48
N ASN A 285 15.00 31.80 -7.29
CA ASN A 285 14.23 32.19 -6.10
C ASN A 285 13.68 31.04 -5.25
N TYR A 286 14.21 29.80 -5.35
CA TYR A 286 13.83 28.76 -4.40
C TYR A 286 14.43 29.06 -3.03
N ALA A 287 13.64 29.75 -2.20
CA ALA A 287 13.82 29.79 -0.76
C ALA A 287 14.06 28.36 -0.28
N THR A 288 15.07 28.16 0.57
CA THR A 288 15.38 26.84 1.12
C THR A 288 14.10 26.21 1.69
N PRO A 289 13.79 24.94 1.34
CA PRO A 289 12.58 24.31 1.84
C PRO A 289 12.60 24.32 3.38
N PRO A 290 11.45 24.58 4.02
CA PRO A 290 11.39 24.63 5.47
C PRO A 290 11.78 23.26 6.05
N PRO A 291 12.45 23.23 7.21
CA PRO A 291 12.84 21.98 7.84
C PRO A 291 11.63 21.12 8.20
N VAL A 292 11.84 19.81 8.27
CA VAL A 292 10.81 18.85 8.69
C VAL A 292 10.32 19.21 10.10
N LYS A 293 9.01 19.41 10.23
CA LYS A 293 8.37 19.71 11.50
C LYS A 293 7.64 18.49 12.04
N VAL A 294 8.01 18.07 13.25
CA VAL A 294 7.33 16.99 13.97
C VAL A 294 6.78 17.55 15.28
N PRO A 295 5.51 17.27 15.67
CA PRO A 295 4.98 17.71 16.95
C PRO A 295 5.76 17.15 18.14
N ALA A 296 5.94 17.95 19.20
CA ALA A 296 6.72 17.56 20.38
C ALA A 296 6.22 16.27 21.05
N TRP A 297 4.90 16.03 21.08
CA TRP A 297 4.31 14.81 21.64
C TRP A 297 4.68 13.55 20.83
N VAL A 298 5.02 13.68 19.56
CA VAL A 298 5.56 12.58 18.75
C VAL A 298 7.02 12.36 19.08
N GLN A 299 7.80 13.42 19.28
CA GLN A 299 9.23 13.31 19.58
C GLN A 299 9.54 12.87 21.01
N ALA A 300 8.60 13.02 21.95
CA ALA A 300 8.79 12.72 23.36
C ALA A 300 9.33 11.28 23.58
N PRO A 301 10.60 11.13 24.03
CA PRO A 301 11.14 9.82 24.35
C PRO A 301 10.49 9.34 25.64
N THR A 302 9.87 8.17 25.58
CA THR A 302 9.41 7.44 26.77
C THR A 302 10.03 6.07 26.64
N ARG A 303 11.11 5.85 27.39
CA ARG A 303 11.74 4.54 27.50
C ARG A 303 11.60 4.06 28.93
N LEU A 304 11.16 2.83 29.08
CA LEU A 304 11.14 2.13 30.35
C LEU A 304 12.47 1.40 30.53
N HIS A 305 12.95 1.29 31.76
CA HIS A 305 14.06 0.42 32.10
C HIS A 305 13.55 -1.02 32.21
N VAL A 306 14.22 -1.97 31.56
CA VAL A 306 13.81 -3.38 31.53
C VAL A 306 14.74 -4.21 32.39
N GLU A 307 14.18 -4.94 33.36
CA GLU A 307 14.93 -5.87 34.21
C GLU A 307 14.34 -7.28 34.13
N PHE A 308 15.20 -8.28 34.28
CA PHE A 308 14.80 -9.69 34.35
C PHE A 308 15.01 -10.18 35.77
N ASN A 309 14.00 -10.81 36.36
CA ASN A 309 14.22 -11.53 37.61
C ASN A 309 15.04 -12.81 37.38
N GLU A 310 15.52 -13.42 38.47
CA GLU A 310 16.36 -14.63 38.40
C GLU A 310 15.70 -15.77 37.62
N ARG A 311 14.38 -15.94 37.79
CA ARG A 311 13.61 -16.97 37.09
C ARG A 311 13.58 -16.74 35.58
N ALA A 312 13.23 -15.52 35.14
CA ALA A 312 13.16 -15.17 33.73
C ALA A 312 14.55 -15.25 33.07
N ALA A 313 15.59 -14.82 33.77
CA ALA A 313 16.97 -14.92 33.30
C ALA A 313 17.41 -16.39 33.12
N ALA A 314 17.00 -17.30 34.02
CA ALA A 314 17.26 -18.73 33.86
C ALA A 314 16.47 -19.33 32.68
N GLN A 315 15.20 -18.95 32.53
CA GLN A 315 14.35 -19.42 31.42
C GLN A 315 14.86 -18.97 30.05
N LEU A 316 15.40 -17.76 29.97
CA LEU A 316 15.95 -17.20 28.74
C LEU A 316 17.13 -18.01 28.19
N LYS A 317 17.93 -18.66 29.05
CA LYS A 317 19.04 -19.53 28.63
C LYS A 317 18.58 -20.82 27.95
N THR A 318 17.34 -21.23 28.18
CA THR A 318 16.78 -22.50 27.66
C THR A 318 15.98 -22.29 26.38
N ILE A 319 15.64 -21.03 26.07
CA ILE A 319 14.67 -20.67 25.05
C ILE A 319 15.40 -19.99 23.87
N ASN A 320 14.99 -20.29 22.65
CA ASN A 320 15.59 -19.75 21.43
C ASN A 320 15.05 -18.35 21.07
N VAL A 321 15.03 -17.42 22.03
CA VAL A 321 14.61 -16.03 21.82
C VAL A 321 15.67 -15.10 22.38
N GLN A 322 16.10 -14.14 21.56
CA GLN A 322 17.11 -13.17 21.99
C GLN A 322 16.56 -12.24 23.07
N GLN A 323 17.37 -12.00 24.10
CA GLN A 323 17.03 -11.07 25.19
C GLN A 323 16.62 -9.69 24.67
N GLN A 324 17.36 -9.20 23.67
CA GLN A 324 17.20 -7.84 23.14
C GLN A 324 15.80 -7.63 22.54
N CYS A 325 15.24 -8.63 21.88
CA CYS A 325 13.87 -8.58 21.36
C CYS A 325 12.83 -8.26 22.46
N ILE A 326 12.95 -8.90 23.62
CA ILE A 326 12.05 -8.66 24.74
C ILE A 326 12.27 -7.25 25.31
N VAL A 327 13.53 -6.82 25.40
CA VAL A 327 13.91 -5.48 25.87
C VAL A 327 13.32 -4.40 24.96
N ASP A 328 13.53 -4.48 23.65
CA ASP A 328 13.07 -3.46 22.68
C ASP A 328 11.55 -3.26 22.72
N VAL A 329 10.80 -4.37 22.79
CA VAL A 329 9.34 -4.34 22.91
C VAL A 329 8.90 -3.65 24.20
N LEU A 330 9.56 -3.97 25.31
CA LEU A 330 9.22 -3.48 26.64
C LEU A 330 9.65 -2.02 26.87
N GLU A 331 10.83 -1.63 26.39
CA GLU A 331 11.34 -0.25 26.46
C GLU A 331 10.36 0.73 25.80
N ALA A 332 9.74 0.32 24.70
CA ALA A 332 8.79 1.12 23.94
C ALA A 332 7.38 1.22 24.55
N ASP A 333 7.15 0.58 25.70
CA ASP A 333 5.86 0.34 26.34
C ASP A 333 4.80 -0.25 25.38
N PRO A 334 4.66 -1.58 25.34
CA PRO A 334 3.73 -2.27 24.46
C PRO A 334 2.26 -2.10 24.90
N ARG A 335 1.99 -1.48 26.06
CA ARG A 335 0.63 -1.31 26.58
C ARG A 335 -0.10 -0.19 25.85
N SER A 336 -1.42 -0.35 25.71
CA SER A 336 -2.29 0.73 25.25
C SER A 336 -2.51 1.76 26.36
N VAL A 337 -2.91 3.00 26.01
CA VAL A 337 -3.30 4.03 26.99
C VAL A 337 -4.32 3.50 27.98
N TYR A 338 -5.32 2.79 27.44
CA TYR A 338 -6.37 2.16 28.21
C TYR A 338 -5.83 1.18 29.27
N LEU A 339 -4.84 0.35 28.91
CA LEU A 339 -4.23 -0.59 29.85
C LEU A 339 -3.43 0.13 30.94
N ARG A 340 -2.75 1.23 30.61
CA ARG A 340 -2.02 2.05 31.58
C ARG A 340 -2.94 2.71 32.61
N THR A 341 -4.16 3.09 32.21
CA THR A 341 -5.05 3.91 33.04
C THR A 341 -6.16 3.15 33.74
N LYS A 342 -6.64 2.02 33.20
CA LYS A 342 -7.89 1.41 33.66
C LYS A 342 -7.72 0.19 34.58
N TYR A 343 -6.54 -0.41 34.68
CA TYR A 343 -6.33 -1.58 35.54
C TYR A 343 -5.38 -1.27 36.69
N ASN A 344 -5.79 -1.65 37.91
CA ASN A 344 -4.91 -1.67 39.09
C ASN A 344 -3.83 -2.76 39.01
N SER A 345 -3.97 -3.72 38.09
CA SER A 345 -2.98 -4.77 37.88
C SER A 345 -1.89 -4.27 36.93
N GLN A 346 -0.67 -4.22 37.44
CA GLN A 346 0.55 -3.88 36.69
C GLN A 346 1.07 -5.03 35.81
N ILE A 347 0.38 -6.18 35.80
CA ILE A 347 0.80 -7.36 35.06
C ILE A 347 0.36 -7.25 33.60
N PHE A 348 1.31 -7.48 32.69
CA PHE A 348 1.07 -7.55 31.27
C PHE A 348 1.65 -8.85 30.72
N THR A 349 1.00 -9.41 29.71
CA THR A 349 1.43 -10.65 29.09
C THR A 349 1.21 -10.57 27.59
N PHE A 350 2.23 -10.92 26.84
CA PHE A 350 2.24 -10.91 25.39
C PHE A 350 2.96 -12.14 24.84
N GLN A 351 2.68 -12.45 23.58
CA GLN A 351 3.31 -13.55 22.85
C GLN A 351 4.35 -12.99 21.90
N LEU A 352 5.47 -13.69 21.80
CA LEU A 352 6.54 -13.41 20.88
C LEU A 352 7.03 -14.75 20.32
N SER A 353 6.77 -15.02 19.05
CA SER A 353 7.00 -16.33 18.43
C SER A 353 6.35 -17.44 19.28
N GLU A 354 7.10 -18.48 19.62
CA GLU A 354 6.64 -19.62 20.41
C GLU A 354 6.71 -19.40 21.93
N VAL A 355 6.89 -18.16 22.40
CA VAL A 355 6.98 -17.86 23.83
C VAL A 355 5.94 -16.85 24.29
N THR A 356 5.52 -17.03 25.54
CA THR A 356 4.69 -16.08 26.26
C THR A 356 5.53 -15.40 27.34
N VAL A 357 5.61 -14.08 27.29
CA VAL A 357 6.35 -13.24 28.24
C VAL A 357 5.37 -12.57 29.18
N THR A 358 5.58 -12.74 30.49
CA THR A 358 4.82 -12.07 31.54
C THR A 358 5.73 -11.09 32.28
N CYS A 359 5.30 -9.83 32.37
CA CYS A 359 6.05 -8.76 33.02
C CYS A 359 5.15 -7.90 33.91
N LYS A 360 5.77 -7.17 34.82
CA LYS A 360 5.13 -6.23 35.73
C LYS A 360 5.68 -4.82 35.50
N PHE A 361 4.78 -3.87 35.26
CA PHE A 361 5.13 -2.47 35.04
C PHE A 361 5.03 -1.66 36.32
N ASP A 362 6.10 -0.97 36.70
CA ASP A 362 6.10 0.03 37.75
C ASP A 362 6.18 1.44 37.13
N ASP A 363 5.01 2.02 36.88
CA ASP A 363 4.87 3.34 36.27
C ASP A 363 5.48 4.47 37.12
N LYS A 364 5.69 4.27 38.44
CA LYS A 364 6.30 5.29 39.31
C LYS A 364 7.81 5.37 39.10
N ASN A 365 8.44 4.22 38.86
CA ASN A 365 9.89 4.09 38.72
C ASN A 365 10.34 3.97 37.26
N ASN A 366 9.42 4.07 36.30
CA ASN A 366 9.68 3.80 34.87
C ASN A 366 10.37 2.44 34.65
N LEU A 367 10.02 1.45 35.45
CA LEU A 367 10.65 0.12 35.47
C LEU A 367 9.67 -0.92 34.98
N VAL A 368 10.15 -1.90 34.21
CA VAL A 368 9.39 -3.11 33.88
C VAL A 368 10.23 -4.34 34.20
N THR A 369 9.68 -5.21 35.04
CA THR A 369 10.33 -6.45 35.44
C THR A 369 9.72 -7.62 34.69
N VAL A 370 10.51 -8.35 33.91
CA VAL A 370 10.14 -9.62 33.32
C VAL A 370 10.10 -10.67 34.42
N LEU A 371 8.92 -11.25 34.65
CA LEU A 371 8.66 -12.18 35.74
C LEU A 371 8.83 -13.64 35.31
N GLN A 372 8.40 -13.94 34.08
CA GLN A 372 8.37 -15.31 33.56
C GLN A 372 8.37 -15.31 32.03
N ILE A 373 9.11 -16.25 31.45
CA ILE A 373 9.11 -16.57 30.03
C ILE A 373 8.78 -18.06 29.92
N ARG A 374 7.68 -18.39 29.23
CA ARG A 374 7.24 -19.78 29.06
C ARG A 374 7.03 -20.10 27.58
N PRO A 375 7.26 -21.34 27.14
CA PRO A 375 6.76 -21.80 25.85
C PRO A 375 5.25 -21.58 25.77
N THR A 376 4.78 -21.21 24.58
CA THR A 376 3.35 -21.07 24.30
C THR A 376 2.80 -22.47 24.05
N ASP A 377 1.99 -22.98 24.97
CA ASP A 377 1.24 -24.21 24.74
C ASP A 377 0.25 -23.96 23.61
N HIS A 378 0.44 -24.60 22.46
CA HIS A 378 -0.58 -24.63 21.41
C HIS A 378 -1.80 -25.39 21.96
N MET A 379 -2.77 -24.66 22.54
CA MET A 379 -4.10 -25.20 22.69
C MET A 379 -4.65 -25.41 21.27
N THR A 380 -4.62 -26.65 20.79
CA THR A 380 -5.48 -27.10 19.71
C THR A 380 -6.90 -26.68 20.08
N VAL A 381 -7.49 -25.80 19.28
CA VAL A 381 -8.90 -25.41 19.41
C VAL A 381 -9.72 -26.70 19.36
N GLY A 382 -10.23 -27.10 20.53
CA GLY A 382 -11.02 -28.30 20.67
C GLY A 382 -12.26 -28.21 19.80
N GLU A 383 -12.54 -29.30 19.09
CA GLU A 383 -13.77 -29.55 18.36
C GLU A 383 -15.00 -29.11 19.17
N GLU A 384 -15.91 -28.43 18.48
CA GLU A 384 -17.23 -28.09 18.99
C GLU A 384 -17.96 -29.36 19.45
N THR A 385 -18.03 -29.61 20.75
CA THR A 385 -18.99 -30.58 21.29
C THR A 385 -20.40 -29.98 21.16
N SER A 386 -21.16 -30.56 20.23
CA SER A 386 -22.58 -30.32 19.98
C SER A 386 -23.47 -30.72 21.20
N PRO A 387 -24.75 -30.32 21.25
CA PRO A 387 -25.48 -30.07 22.49
C PRO A 387 -26.04 -31.32 23.18
N THR A 388 -26.03 -31.25 24.51
CA THR A 388 -26.56 -32.19 25.49
C THR A 388 -28.03 -32.54 25.24
N THR A 389 -28.31 -33.82 25.02
CA THR A 389 -29.68 -34.38 24.97
C THR A 389 -30.01 -35.07 26.29
N LYS A 390 -31.03 -34.54 26.98
CA LYS A 390 -32.00 -35.16 27.92
C LYS A 390 -31.51 -36.12 29.00
N LEU A 391 -31.74 -35.74 30.26
CA LEU A 391 -32.26 -36.66 31.28
C LEU A 391 -33.47 -36.01 31.98
N VAL A 392 -34.60 -36.71 31.87
CA VAL A 392 -35.85 -36.49 32.59
C VAL A 392 -35.79 -37.39 33.81
N GLU A 393 -35.71 -36.83 35.01
CA GLU A 393 -36.02 -37.57 36.24
C GLU A 393 -37.41 -37.20 36.72
N LYS A 394 -38.26 -38.22 36.80
CA LYS A 394 -39.59 -38.19 37.39
C LYS A 394 -39.44 -38.21 38.91
N SER A 395 -40.00 -37.22 39.60
CA SER A 395 -40.28 -37.29 41.03
C SER A 395 -41.65 -37.98 41.25
N ASN A 396 -41.61 -39.17 41.83
CA ASN A 396 -42.73 -39.79 42.55
C ASN A 396 -42.40 -39.70 44.05
N ALA A 397 -43.04 -38.78 44.76
CA ALA A 397 -43.46 -38.83 46.17
C ALA A 397 -44.03 -37.47 46.56
#